data_AF-V7BWG8-F1
#
_entry.id   AF-V7BWG8-F1
#
_cell.length_a   1.000
_cell.length_b   1.000
_cell.length_c   1.000
_cell.angle_alpha   90.00
_cell.angle_beta   90.00
_cell.angle_gamma   90.00
#
_symmetry.space_group_name_H-M   'P 1'
#
loop_
_entity.id
_entity.type
_entity.pdbx_description
1 polymer ?
#
loop_
_entity_poly.entity_id
_entity_poly.type
_entity_poly.pdbx_seq_one_letter_code
_entity_poly.pdbx_strand_id
1 'polypeptide(L)'
;MGTECSSANSPLRREAKNRKFETANVYVPTIIDWLVKRKEKGRKIQKMKKEDTVKLISAEGFEFVVDKEAAMVSQTIHNMLTSPGSFAERQHGEVTFPEISTTILEKICQYFYWHLQFASGKETEFPIEPELTLELMMAANYLHT
;
A
#
# COMPACT_ATOMS: atom_id res chain seq x y z
N MET A 1 -26.84 54.72 -31.43
CA MET A 1 -26.57 53.64 -32.39
C MET A 1 -25.07 53.60 -32.60
N GLY A 2 -24.40 52.66 -31.94
CA GLY A 2 -22.97 52.42 -32.07
C GLY A 2 -22.75 50.93 -31.82
N THR A 3 -22.35 50.23 -32.85
CA THR A 3 -22.19 48.77 -32.93
C THR A 3 -20.88 48.35 -32.30
N GLU A 4 -20.91 47.47 -31.30
CA GLU A 4 -19.74 46.77 -30.80
C GLU A 4 -19.62 45.41 -31.49
N CYS A 5 -18.56 45.23 -32.27
CA CYS A 5 -18.06 43.92 -32.68
C CYS A 5 -16.54 43.84 -32.46
N SER A 6 -16.17 42.82 -31.70
CA SER A 6 -14.99 41.96 -31.86
C SER A 6 -13.60 42.56 -31.62
N SER A 7 -13.02 42.16 -30.48
CA SER A 7 -11.68 41.56 -30.53
C SER A 7 -11.63 40.38 -29.56
N ALA A 8 -11.30 39.23 -30.13
CA ALA A 8 -11.15 37.96 -29.46
C ALA A 8 -9.95 37.99 -28.51
N ASN A 9 -10.12 37.46 -27.30
CA ASN A 9 -9.00 36.97 -26.51
C ASN A 9 -9.45 35.70 -25.78
N SER A 10 -9.07 34.57 -26.34
CA SER A 10 -9.28 33.24 -25.77
C SER A 10 -8.24 32.96 -24.69
N PRO A 11 -8.63 32.29 -23.59
CA PRO A 11 -7.69 31.50 -22.82
C PRO A 11 -8.22 30.09 -22.62
N LEU A 12 -7.89 29.19 -23.57
CA LEU A 12 -7.60 27.80 -23.23
C LEU A 12 -6.25 27.81 -22.53
N ARG A 13 -6.21 27.38 -21.25
CA ARG A 13 -5.12 26.64 -20.57
C ARG A 13 -4.93 27.08 -19.11
N ARG A 14 -5.08 26.09 -18.22
CA ARG A 14 -4.80 26.08 -16.76
C ARG A 14 -5.82 26.90 -15.98
N GLU A 15 -6.52 26.36 -15.00
CA GLU A 15 -5.95 25.68 -13.84
C GLU A 15 -6.79 24.49 -13.40
N ALA A 16 -6.16 23.31 -13.39
CA ALA A 16 -6.53 22.24 -12.49
C ALA A 16 -6.31 22.75 -11.06
N LYS A 17 -7.38 22.93 -10.30
CA LYS A 17 -7.36 23.04 -8.83
C LYS A 17 -8.80 22.87 -8.38
N ASN A 18 -8.97 22.18 -7.25
CA ASN A 18 -10.22 22.07 -6.51
C ASN A 18 -11.18 20.93 -6.93
N ARG A 19 -10.66 19.70 -7.05
CA ARG A 19 -11.36 18.60 -6.41
C ARG A 19 -10.67 18.33 -5.09
N LYS A 20 -11.33 18.76 -4.02
CA LYS A 20 -11.07 18.32 -2.67
C LYS A 20 -11.18 16.79 -2.69
N PHE A 21 -10.06 16.11 -2.86
CA PHE A 21 -9.93 14.75 -2.36
C PHE A 21 -9.79 14.93 -0.86
N GLU A 22 -10.94 15.06 -0.20
CA GLU A 22 -11.03 14.83 1.22
C GLU A 22 -10.32 13.52 1.49
N THR A 23 -9.24 13.64 2.25
CA THR A 23 -8.49 12.57 2.88
C THR A 23 -9.43 11.81 3.80
N ALA A 24 -10.32 11.01 3.23
CA ALA A 24 -10.79 9.82 3.87
C ALA A 24 -9.57 8.90 3.93
N ASN A 25 -8.81 9.07 5.00
CA ASN A 25 -8.07 8.00 5.62
C ASN A 25 -9.07 6.84 5.74
N VAL A 26 -9.13 5.96 4.73
CA VAL A 26 -10.10 4.86 4.68
C VAL A 26 -9.62 3.85 5.71
N TYR A 27 -10.08 4.07 6.94
CA TYR A 27 -9.92 3.18 8.06
C TYR A 27 -10.73 1.93 7.73
N VAL A 28 -10.07 0.92 7.16
CA VAL A 28 -10.64 -0.42 7.05
C VAL A 28 -10.39 -1.10 8.40
N PRO A 29 -11.42 -1.38 9.22
CA PRO A 29 -11.24 -2.05 10.50
C PRO A 29 -11.07 -3.56 10.26
N THR A 30 -9.93 -3.96 9.70
CA THR A 30 -9.52 -5.36 9.52
C THR A 30 -8.45 -5.72 10.56
N ILE A 31 -8.04 -6.99 10.58
CA ILE A 31 -7.00 -7.56 11.44
C ILE A 31 -5.78 -6.64 11.61
N ILE A 32 -5.44 -5.80 10.62
CA ILE A 32 -4.37 -4.80 10.69
C ILE A 32 -4.59 -3.78 11.83
N ASP A 33 -5.76 -3.17 11.97
CA ASP A 33 -6.01 -2.20 13.05
C ASP A 33 -5.95 -2.88 14.43
N TRP A 34 -6.52 -4.09 14.54
CA TRP A 34 -6.41 -4.90 15.74
C TRP A 34 -4.94 -5.28 16.06
N LEU A 35 -4.13 -5.62 15.06
CA LEU A 35 -2.71 -5.96 15.21
C LEU A 35 -1.86 -4.73 15.58
N VAL A 36 -2.11 -3.58 14.94
CA VAL A 36 -1.46 -2.29 15.23
C VAL A 36 -1.79 -1.86 16.66
N LYS A 37 -3.07 -1.85 17.03
CA LYS A 37 -3.56 -1.53 18.38
C LYS A 37 -3.09 -2.53 19.44
N ARG A 38 -2.82 -3.78 19.06
CA ARG A 38 -2.23 -4.80 19.96
C ARG A 38 -0.72 -4.61 20.16
N LYS A 39 0.02 -4.10 19.17
CA LYS A 39 1.43 -3.68 19.34
C LYS A 39 1.57 -2.52 20.35
N GLU A 40 0.62 -1.57 20.39
CA GLU A 40 0.63 -0.44 21.32
C GLU A 40 0.54 -0.84 22.81
N LYS A 41 -0.09 -1.98 23.12
CA LYS A 41 -0.22 -2.48 24.50
C LYS A 41 1.01 -3.22 25.04
N GLY A 42 2.01 -3.53 24.21
CA GLY A 42 3.16 -4.35 24.60
C GLY A 42 4.55 -3.79 24.27
N ARG A 43 4.67 -2.81 23.37
CA ARG A 43 5.95 -2.21 22.97
C ARG A 43 5.84 -0.71 23.20
N LYS A 44 6.78 -0.12 23.97
CA LYS A 44 6.91 1.35 24.08
C LYS A 44 6.77 1.95 22.69
N ILE A 45 5.81 2.87 22.50
CA ILE A 45 5.56 3.55 21.21
C ILE A 45 6.80 4.37 20.89
N GLN A 46 7.79 3.75 20.25
CA GLN A 46 8.84 4.46 19.54
C GLN A 46 8.17 4.97 18.28
N LYS A 47 8.12 6.30 18.13
CA LYS A 47 7.69 6.96 16.88
C LYS A 47 8.33 6.21 15.71
N MET A 48 7.51 5.60 14.85
CA MET A 48 7.99 4.99 13.62
C MET A 48 8.68 6.10 12.81
N LYS A 49 9.98 5.94 12.56
CA LYS A 49 10.68 6.87 11.68
C LYS A 49 10.19 6.59 10.26
N LYS A 50 10.08 7.62 9.44
CA LYS A 50 9.66 7.53 8.04
C LYS A 50 10.52 6.55 7.21
N GLU A 51 11.71 6.23 7.71
CA GLU A 51 12.70 5.31 7.14
C GLU A 51 12.34 3.82 7.34
N ASP A 52 11.39 3.52 8.23
CA ASP A 52 11.04 2.14 8.64
C ASP A 52 9.72 1.64 8.02
N THR A 53 9.13 2.40 7.11
CA THR A 53 7.88 2.05 6.41
C THR A 53 8.10 1.99 4.91
N VAL A 54 7.34 1.13 4.22
CA VAL A 54 7.33 1.04 2.76
C VAL A 54 5.90 1.22 2.25
N LYS A 55 5.78 1.74 1.04
CA LYS A 55 4.52 1.94 0.33
C LYS A 55 4.36 0.89 -0.74
N LEU A 56 3.31 0.10 -0.65
CA LEU A 56 2.91 -0.90 -1.64
C LEU A 56 1.72 -0.35 -2.42
N ILE A 57 1.83 -0.28 -3.74
CA ILE A 57 0.84 0.35 -4.61
C ILE A 57 0.17 -0.74 -5.45
N SER A 58 -1.16 -0.83 -5.41
CA SER A 58 -1.93 -1.79 -6.19
C SER A 58 -2.05 -1.41 -7.67
N ALA A 59 -2.62 -2.32 -8.47
CA ALA A 59 -2.91 -2.09 -9.89
C ALA A 59 -3.80 -0.86 -10.13
N GLU A 60 -4.73 -0.59 -9.22
CA GLU A 60 -5.63 0.58 -9.27
C GLU A 60 -4.98 1.86 -8.69
N GLY A 61 -3.74 1.77 -8.22
CA GLY A 61 -3.00 2.90 -7.64
C GLY A 61 -3.32 3.17 -6.17
N PHE A 62 -3.94 2.23 -5.46
CA PHE A 62 -4.18 2.37 -4.02
C PHE A 62 -2.88 2.14 -3.24
N GLU A 63 -2.56 3.05 -2.32
CA GLU A 63 -1.32 3.02 -1.55
C GLU A 63 -1.53 2.40 -0.16
N PHE A 64 -0.82 1.32 0.12
CA PHE A 64 -0.74 0.70 1.44
C PHE A 64 0.60 1.04 2.11
N VAL A 65 0.55 1.65 3.29
CA VAL A 65 1.75 1.90 4.10
C VAL A 65 1.94 0.75 5.09
N VAL A 66 3.06 0.04 5.00
CA VAL A 66 3.37 -1.12 5.85
C VAL A 66 4.75 -1.02 6.48
N ASP A 67 4.91 -1.63 7.66
CA ASP A 67 6.20 -1.77 8.34
C ASP A 67 7.19 -2.47 7.39
N LYS A 68 8.39 -1.92 7.27
CA LYS A 68 9.45 -2.53 6.44
C LYS A 68 9.72 -3.96 6.89
N GLU A 69 9.78 -4.22 8.19
CA GLU A 69 9.95 -5.56 8.76
C GLU A 69 8.87 -6.54 8.29
N ALA A 70 7.61 -6.09 8.19
CA ALA A 70 6.49 -6.91 7.70
C ALA A 70 6.61 -7.16 6.19
N ALA A 71 6.94 -6.12 5.42
CA ALA A 71 7.11 -6.24 3.97
C ALA A 71 8.27 -7.18 3.58
N MET A 72 9.30 -7.29 4.43
CA MET A 72 10.42 -8.22 4.23
C MET A 72 10.06 -9.70 4.39
N VAL A 73 8.82 -10.03 4.82
CA VAL A 73 8.29 -11.41 4.74
C VAL A 73 8.29 -11.89 3.28
N SER A 74 8.08 -10.98 2.32
CA SER A 74 8.22 -11.30 0.89
C SER A 74 9.66 -11.15 0.43
N GLN A 75 10.23 -12.24 -0.08
CA GLN A 75 11.57 -12.22 -0.67
C GLN A 75 11.61 -11.33 -1.93
N THR A 76 10.54 -11.30 -2.72
CA THR A 76 10.42 -10.43 -3.89
C THR A 76 10.51 -8.96 -3.51
N ILE A 77 9.73 -8.53 -2.50
CA ILE A 77 9.76 -7.14 -2.00
C ILE A 77 11.13 -6.82 -1.40
N HIS A 78 11.71 -7.74 -0.63
CA HIS A 78 13.07 -7.60 -0.12
C HIS A 78 14.05 -7.30 -1.25
N ASN A 79 14.02 -8.10 -2.32
CA ASN A 79 14.93 -7.94 -3.45
C ASN A 79 14.69 -6.61 -4.18
N MET A 80 13.44 -6.19 -4.39
CA MET A 80 13.13 -4.90 -5.02
C MET A 80 13.70 -3.72 -4.21
N LEU A 81 13.61 -3.79 -2.88
CA LEU A 81 14.10 -2.74 -1.99
C LEU A 81 15.61 -2.81 -1.72
N THR A 82 16.26 -3.95 -1.95
CA THR A 82 17.67 -4.18 -1.61
C THR A 82 18.56 -4.50 -2.81
N SER A 83 18.06 -4.52 -4.05
CA SER A 83 18.88 -4.77 -5.24
C SER A 83 19.68 -3.55 -5.68
N PRO A 84 20.99 -3.68 -6.00
CA PRO A 84 21.89 -2.55 -6.30
C PRO A 84 21.61 -1.76 -7.60
N GLY A 85 20.50 -2.04 -8.30
CA GLY A 85 20.07 -1.31 -9.50
C GLY A 85 18.76 -0.53 -9.37
N SER A 86 17.99 -0.72 -8.29
CA SER A 86 16.65 -0.11 -8.11
C SER A 86 16.73 1.17 -7.27
N PHE A 87 17.36 2.21 -7.82
CA PHE A 87 17.62 3.46 -7.09
C PHE A 87 16.31 4.21 -6.75
N ALA A 88 15.31 4.17 -7.63
CA ALA A 88 14.04 4.87 -7.44
C ALA A 88 13.18 4.28 -6.32
N GLU A 89 13.09 2.95 -6.26
CA GLU A 89 12.33 2.20 -5.25
C GLU A 89 12.98 2.30 -3.87
N ARG A 90 14.33 2.28 -3.82
CA ARG A 90 15.10 2.46 -2.56
C ARG A 90 14.95 3.84 -1.95
N GLN A 91 14.92 4.88 -2.78
CA GLN A 91 14.94 6.26 -2.30
C GLN A 91 13.59 6.70 -1.72
N HIS A 92 12.50 6.14 -2.23
CA HIS A 92 11.14 6.44 -1.75
C HIS A 92 10.52 5.34 -0.89
N GLY A 93 11.09 4.12 -0.89
CA GLY A 93 10.50 2.97 -0.21
C GLY A 93 9.18 2.55 -0.84
N GLU A 94 9.05 2.71 -2.16
CA GLU A 94 7.81 2.52 -2.92
C GLU A 94 7.95 1.30 -3.84
N VAL A 95 6.95 0.43 -3.85
CA VAL A 95 6.84 -0.75 -4.71
C VAL A 95 5.47 -0.76 -5.35
N THR A 96 5.42 -0.89 -6.68
CA THR A 96 4.16 -0.90 -7.44
C THR A 96 3.89 -2.29 -8.01
N PHE A 97 2.65 -2.75 -7.89
CA PHE A 97 2.18 -4.03 -8.37
C PHE A 97 1.09 -3.84 -9.43
N PRO A 98 1.45 -3.75 -10.72
CA PRO A 98 0.49 -3.46 -11.80
C PRO A 98 -0.52 -4.60 -12.05
N GLU A 99 -0.24 -5.81 -11.57
CA GLU A 99 -1.07 -7.00 -11.78
C GLU A 99 -1.83 -7.45 -10.52
N ILE A 100 -1.58 -6.81 -9.36
CA ILE A 100 -2.22 -7.18 -8.10
C ILE A 100 -3.31 -6.16 -7.76
N SER A 101 -4.55 -6.61 -7.72
CA SER A 101 -5.70 -5.78 -7.36
C SER A 101 -5.63 -5.30 -5.90
N THR A 102 -6.30 -4.19 -5.61
CA THR A 102 -6.32 -3.57 -4.28
C THR A 102 -6.79 -4.55 -3.20
N THR A 103 -7.84 -5.32 -3.47
CA THR A 103 -8.39 -6.31 -2.54
C THR A 103 -7.38 -7.41 -2.19
N ILE A 104 -6.63 -7.87 -3.19
CA ILE A 104 -5.62 -8.92 -3.00
C ILE A 104 -4.40 -8.37 -2.26
N LEU A 105 -3.94 -7.17 -2.64
CA LEU A 105 -2.83 -6.52 -1.97
C LEU A 105 -3.15 -6.21 -0.49
N GLU A 106 -4.40 -5.86 -0.17
CA GLU A 106 -4.85 -5.70 1.21
C GLU A 106 -4.70 -7.02 2.00
N LYS A 107 -5.17 -8.14 1.46
CA LYS A 107 -5.05 -9.46 2.10
C LYS A 107 -3.59 -9.89 2.28
N ILE A 108 -2.73 -9.57 1.32
CA ILE A 108 -1.28 -9.81 1.42
C ILE A 108 -0.67 -8.97 2.56
N CYS A 109 -1.05 -7.70 2.69
CA CYS A 109 -0.61 -6.85 3.79
C CYS A 109 -1.05 -7.43 5.14
N GLN A 110 -2.29 -7.94 5.24
CA GLN A 110 -2.78 -8.64 6.43
C GLN A 110 -1.94 -9.89 6.74
N TYR A 111 -1.59 -10.66 5.71
CA TYR A 111 -0.75 -11.85 5.84
C TYR A 111 0.65 -11.51 6.38
N PHE A 112 1.31 -10.44 5.90
CA PHE A 112 2.64 -10.06 6.39
C PHE A 112 2.68 -9.84 7.91
N TYR A 113 1.71 -9.11 8.45
CA TYR A 113 1.64 -8.89 9.89
C TYR A 113 1.24 -10.14 10.65
N TRP A 114 0.36 -10.96 10.07
CA TRP A 114 0.00 -12.24 10.65
C TRP A 114 1.23 -13.17 10.75
N HIS A 115 2.01 -13.28 9.67
CA HIS A 115 3.22 -14.09 9.60
C HIS A 115 4.23 -13.69 10.69
N LEU A 116 4.52 -12.40 10.84
CA LEU A 116 5.43 -11.92 11.89
C LEU A 116 5.01 -12.31 13.32
N GLN A 117 3.72 -12.43 13.58
CA GLN A 117 3.19 -12.62 14.93
C GLN A 117 2.95 -14.09 15.27
N PHE A 118 2.70 -14.93 14.27
CA PHE A 118 2.22 -16.30 14.47
C PHE A 118 3.11 -17.38 13.87
N ALA A 119 4.06 -17.04 12.97
CA ALA A 119 4.95 -18.02 12.35
C ALA A 119 5.82 -18.80 13.36
N SER A 120 6.06 -18.25 14.56
CA SER A 120 7.01 -18.82 15.52
C SER A 120 6.42 -19.75 16.60
N GLY A 121 5.14 -20.14 16.55
CA GLY A 121 4.69 -21.20 17.48
C GLY A 121 3.24 -21.23 17.96
N LYS A 122 2.26 -20.76 17.17
CA LYS A 122 0.84 -21.08 17.44
C LYS A 122 0.20 -21.64 16.20
N GLU A 123 -0.47 -22.80 16.32
CA GLU A 123 -1.41 -23.32 15.32
C GLU A 123 -2.57 -22.33 15.23
N THR A 124 -2.41 -21.36 14.34
CA THR A 124 -3.47 -20.45 13.91
C THR A 124 -3.47 -20.51 12.40
N GLU A 125 -4.64 -20.51 11.79
CA GLU A 125 -4.78 -20.44 10.34
C GLU A 125 -5.08 -18.99 9.95
N PHE A 126 -4.52 -18.55 8.82
CA PHE A 126 -4.86 -17.27 8.23
C PHE A 126 -6.17 -17.44 7.44
N PRO A 127 -7.27 -16.76 7.82
CA PRO A 127 -8.55 -16.95 7.15
C PRO A 127 -8.52 -16.35 5.74
N ILE A 128 -8.81 -17.17 4.73
CA ILE A 128 -8.89 -16.77 3.32
C ILE A 128 -10.31 -17.02 2.83
N GLU A 129 -10.90 -15.99 2.22
CA GLU A 129 -12.21 -16.10 1.55
C GLU A 129 -12.06 -16.95 0.28
N PRO A 130 -12.95 -17.93 0.03
CA PRO A 130 -12.82 -18.84 -1.09
C PRO A 130 -12.75 -18.11 -2.43
N GLU A 131 -13.45 -16.98 -2.56
CA GLU A 131 -13.48 -16.14 -3.75
C GLU A 131 -12.13 -15.52 -4.10
N LEU A 132 -11.26 -15.31 -3.11
CA LEU A 132 -9.95 -14.66 -3.29
C LEU A 132 -8.81 -15.66 -3.48
N THR A 133 -9.07 -16.96 -3.26
CA THR A 133 -8.04 -18.01 -3.15
C THR A 133 -7.12 -18.09 -4.36
N LEU A 134 -7.68 -18.07 -5.57
CA LEU A 134 -6.89 -18.26 -6.80
C LEU A 134 -5.95 -17.08 -7.04
N GLU A 135 -6.46 -15.85 -6.93
CA GLU A 135 -5.67 -14.64 -7.09
C GLU A 135 -4.61 -14.49 -6.00
N LEU A 136 -4.97 -14.78 -4.74
CA LEU A 136 -4.03 -14.80 -3.62
C LEU A 136 -2.91 -15.83 -3.84
N MET A 137 -3.22 -17.02 -4.35
CA MET A 137 -2.22 -18.05 -4.61
C MET A 137 -1.23 -17.63 -5.70
N MET A 138 -1.73 -17.01 -6.79
CA MET A 138 -0.84 -16.47 -7.84
C MET A 138 0.05 -15.36 -7.29
N ALA A 139 -0.51 -14.44 -6.50
CA ALA A 139 0.24 -13.35 -5.90
C ALA A 139 1.25 -13.84 -4.85
N ALA A 140 0.91 -14.84 -4.03
CA ALA A 140 1.83 -15.46 -3.07
C ALA A 140 3.02 -16.12 -3.77
N ASN A 141 2.77 -16.84 -4.87
CA ASN A 141 3.84 -17.42 -5.68
C ASN A 141 4.75 -16.35 -6.29
N TYR A 142 4.19 -15.22 -6.77
CA TYR A 142 4.96 -14.08 -7.26
C TYR A 142 5.80 -13.41 -6.16
N LEU A 143 5.23 -13.27 -4.95
CA LEU A 143 5.87 -12.58 -3.83
C LEU A 143 6.85 -13.47 -3.04
N HIS A 144 6.89 -14.78 -3.31
CA HIS A 144 7.70 -15.77 -2.59
C HIS A 144 7.48 -15.68 -1.07
N THR A 145 6.25 -15.98 -0.63
CA THR A 145 5.78 -15.83 0.77
C THR A 145 5.07 -17.07 1.31
#